data_AF-A0A429MJ83-F1
#
_entry.id   AF-A0A429MJ83-F1
#
_cell.length_a   1.000
_cell.length_b   1.000
_cell.length_c   1.000
_cell.angle_alpha   90.00
_cell.angle_beta   90.00
_cell.angle_gamma   90.00
#
_symmetry.space_group_name_H-M   'P 1'
#
loop_
_entity.id
_entity.type
_entity.pdbx_description
1 polymer ?
#
loop_
_entity_poly.entity_id
_entity_poly.type
_entity_poly.pdbx_seq_one_letter_code
_entity_poly.pdbx_strand_id
1 'polypeptide(L)'
;TDAPIKENLAAAILQKAKLQERNPEIVLDPMCGSGTFIIEALMILTDRAPGLVRRFGFNGWHGHDRELWLSLKAEAAERHEKALEQPLPKFYAYDADWEAVKATRENIIAAGFEKLLGDIQIEERTLADWPDFGAENKTAFIVTNPPYGERLGDKASNRSLYLGLSALLQKNFPNQYAAIIAAQIEQADVLAFEAPETLRLMNGKLPIYVRFGTVKPEKVTQPFLANWQAQPVEMEEAQDFANRLQKNMTALKKWATKENIYCLRLYDADLPDF
;
A
#
# COMPACT_ATOMS: atom_id res chain seq x y z
N THR A 1 13.80 -11.15 -13.15
CA THR A 1 13.23 -10.76 -11.85
C THR A 1 14.09 -9.66 -11.24
N ASP A 2 13.45 -8.54 -10.87
CA ASP A 2 14.08 -7.45 -10.11
C ASP A 2 14.65 -7.98 -8.79
N ALA A 3 15.67 -7.29 -8.25
CA ALA A 3 16.39 -7.74 -7.06
C ALA A 3 15.41 -7.94 -5.88
N PRO A 4 15.15 -9.19 -5.43
CA PRO A 4 14.20 -9.46 -4.37
C PRO A 4 14.64 -8.77 -3.07
N ILE A 5 13.66 -8.33 -2.28
CA ILE A 5 13.95 -7.80 -0.95
C ILE A 5 14.43 -8.93 -0.04
N LYS A 6 15.47 -8.68 0.75
CA LYS A 6 15.95 -9.66 1.73
C LYS A 6 14.89 -9.90 2.81
N GLU A 7 14.76 -11.14 3.26
CA GLU A 7 13.80 -11.61 4.25
C GLU A 7 13.89 -10.81 5.56
N ASN A 8 15.11 -10.62 6.06
CA ASN A 8 15.33 -9.83 7.28
C ASN A 8 14.96 -8.35 7.14
N LEU A 9 15.10 -7.78 5.94
CA LEU A 9 14.71 -6.41 5.66
C LEU A 9 13.20 -6.28 5.55
N ALA A 10 12.53 -7.24 4.91
CA ALA A 10 11.07 -7.33 4.88
C ALA A 10 10.48 -7.47 6.29
N ALA A 11 11.02 -8.38 7.11
CA ALA A 11 10.61 -8.53 8.52
C ALA A 11 10.77 -7.22 9.32
N ALA A 12 11.90 -6.52 9.14
CA ALA A 12 12.14 -5.23 9.80
C ALA A 12 11.14 -4.14 9.36
N ILE A 13 10.77 -4.12 8.08
CA ILE A 13 9.74 -3.20 7.56
C ILE A 13 8.38 -3.50 8.18
N LEU A 14 7.98 -4.77 8.26
CA LEU A 14 6.71 -5.19 8.87
C LEU A 14 6.66 -4.87 10.38
N GLN A 15 7.77 -5.06 11.10
CA GLN A 15 7.88 -4.68 12.51
C GLN A 15 7.82 -3.16 12.70
N LYS A 16 8.54 -2.38 11.87
CA LYS A 16 8.46 -0.91 11.88
C LYS A 16 7.05 -0.42 11.57
N ALA A 17 6.34 -1.12 10.67
CA ALA A 17 4.94 -0.87 10.37
C ALA A 17 3.98 -1.30 11.48
N LYS A 18 4.46 -2.01 12.51
CA LYS A 18 3.67 -2.52 13.64
C LYS A 18 2.56 -3.49 13.21
N LEU A 19 2.86 -4.38 12.27
CA LEU A 19 1.88 -5.31 11.68
C LEU A 19 1.00 -6.02 12.73
N GLN A 20 1.62 -6.61 13.76
CA GLN A 20 0.90 -7.38 14.78
C GLN A 20 -0.03 -6.49 15.64
N GLU A 21 0.44 -5.31 16.04
CA GLU A 21 -0.35 -4.35 16.83
C GLU A 21 -1.52 -3.76 16.05
N ARG A 22 -1.41 -3.72 14.72
CA ARG A 22 -2.49 -3.29 13.83
C ARG A 22 -3.61 -4.31 13.71
N ASN A 23 -3.31 -5.59 13.96
CA ASN A 23 -4.26 -6.69 13.90
C ASN A 23 -5.17 -6.64 12.64
N PRO A 24 -4.59 -6.63 11.43
CA PRO A 24 -5.37 -6.49 10.22
C PRO A 24 -6.23 -7.73 9.98
N GLU A 25 -7.38 -7.55 9.34
CA GLU A 25 -8.22 -8.62 8.80
C GLU A 25 -7.87 -8.94 7.34
N ILE A 26 -7.17 -8.01 6.66
CA ILE A 26 -6.66 -8.16 5.30
C ILE A 26 -5.18 -7.79 5.25
N VAL A 27 -4.36 -8.66 4.67
CA VAL A 27 -2.98 -8.34 4.29
C VAL A 27 -2.86 -8.43 2.77
N LEU A 28 -2.42 -7.35 2.13
CA LEU A 28 -2.32 -7.27 0.67
C LEU A 28 -0.90 -6.90 0.24
N ASP A 29 -0.35 -7.70 -0.68
CA ASP A 29 0.76 -7.34 -1.56
C ASP A 29 0.32 -7.45 -3.03
N PRO A 30 0.03 -6.33 -3.71
CA PRO A 30 -0.47 -6.31 -5.09
C PRO A 30 0.64 -6.46 -6.16
N MET A 31 1.92 -6.53 -5.75
CA MET A 31 3.09 -6.77 -6.61
C MET A 31 4.08 -7.67 -5.86
N CYS A 32 3.62 -8.88 -5.53
CA CYS A 32 4.21 -9.73 -4.52
C CYS A 32 5.57 -10.34 -4.89
N GLY A 33 5.94 -10.38 -6.18
CA GLY A 33 7.19 -10.93 -6.64
C GLY A 33 7.38 -12.37 -6.18
N SER A 34 8.40 -12.61 -5.35
CA SER A 34 8.68 -13.93 -4.76
C SER A 34 7.87 -14.25 -3.49
N GLY A 35 6.95 -13.38 -3.09
CA GLY A 35 6.06 -13.57 -1.94
C GLY A 35 6.68 -13.23 -0.59
N THR A 36 7.83 -12.54 -0.56
CA THR A 36 8.62 -12.33 0.67
C THR A 36 7.81 -11.61 1.75
N PHE A 37 7.04 -10.55 1.43
CA PHE A 37 6.23 -9.87 2.44
C PHE A 37 5.09 -10.73 2.97
N ILE A 38 4.46 -11.54 2.11
CA ILE A 38 3.38 -12.45 2.51
C ILE A 38 3.93 -13.51 3.47
N ILE A 39 5.09 -14.09 3.14
CA ILE A 39 5.75 -15.08 3.99
C ILE A 39 6.15 -14.47 5.33
N GLU A 40 6.86 -13.34 5.34
CA GLU A 40 7.28 -12.70 6.59
C GLU A 40 6.08 -12.23 7.44
N ALA A 41 4.99 -11.78 6.81
CA ALA A 41 3.75 -11.45 7.51
C ALA A 41 3.10 -12.68 8.15
N LEU A 42 3.02 -13.81 7.42
CA LEU A 42 2.59 -15.09 7.99
C LEU A 42 3.49 -15.50 9.15
N MET A 43 4.81 -15.38 9.03
CA MET A 43 5.75 -15.73 10.09
C MET A 43 5.53 -14.90 11.36
N ILE A 44 5.33 -13.58 11.22
CA ILE A 44 5.05 -12.69 12.35
C ILE A 44 3.70 -13.02 12.99
N LEU A 45 2.65 -13.13 12.18
CA LEU A 45 1.27 -13.31 12.68
C LEU A 45 1.01 -14.71 13.25
N THR A 46 1.78 -15.71 12.82
CA THR A 46 1.70 -17.08 13.34
C THR A 46 2.82 -17.40 14.34
N ASP A 47 3.53 -16.39 14.84
CA ASP A 47 4.66 -16.55 15.78
C ASP A 47 5.66 -17.65 15.37
N ARG A 48 5.90 -17.79 14.06
CA ARG A 48 6.77 -18.82 13.51
C ARG A 48 8.21 -18.35 13.58
N ALA A 49 9.04 -19.01 14.37
CA ALA A 49 10.45 -18.66 14.48
C ALA A 49 11.20 -18.84 13.13
N PRO A 50 11.99 -17.84 12.66
CA PRO A 50 12.73 -17.91 11.40
C PRO A 50 13.79 -19.02 11.35
N GLY A 51 14.22 -19.48 12.52
CA GLY A 51 15.20 -20.55 12.68
C GLY A 51 14.61 -21.96 12.72
N LEU A 52 13.28 -22.12 12.72
CA LEU A 52 12.63 -23.39 13.10
C LEU A 52 13.06 -24.59 12.22
N VAL A 53 13.26 -24.35 10.92
CA VAL A 53 13.67 -25.36 9.93
C VAL A 53 15.11 -25.17 9.44
N ARG A 54 15.89 -24.30 10.08
CA ARG A 54 17.26 -23.97 9.66
C ARG A 54 18.30 -24.80 10.44
N ARG A 55 19.45 -25.03 9.79
CA ARG A 55 20.66 -25.53 10.46
C ARG A 55 21.57 -24.36 10.80
N PHE A 56 22.24 -24.43 11.94
CA PHE A 56 23.13 -23.39 12.41
C PHE A 56 24.55 -23.93 12.62
N GLY A 57 25.55 -23.05 12.47
CA GLY A 57 26.96 -23.43 12.63
C GLY A 57 27.30 -23.98 14.02
N PHE A 58 26.59 -23.51 15.06
CA PHE A 58 26.79 -24.00 16.43
C PHE A 58 26.39 -25.47 16.61
N ASN A 59 25.62 -26.09 15.70
CA ASN A 59 25.24 -27.50 15.83
C ASN A 59 26.43 -28.47 15.74
N GLY A 60 27.57 -28.04 15.17
CA GLY A 60 28.80 -28.82 15.09
C GLY A 60 29.87 -28.43 16.13
N TRP A 61 29.58 -27.46 17.01
CA TRP A 61 30.54 -26.96 17.99
C TRP A 61 30.56 -27.84 19.25
N HIS A 62 31.74 -28.12 19.80
CA HIS A 62 31.88 -29.01 20.97
C HIS A 62 31.20 -28.48 22.23
N GLY A 63 31.10 -27.15 22.39
CA GLY A 63 30.38 -26.51 23.49
C GLY A 63 28.86 -26.42 23.28
N HIS A 64 28.32 -27.03 22.23
CA HIS A 64 26.89 -26.99 21.94
C HIS A 64 26.09 -27.76 23.00
N ASP A 65 25.23 -27.04 23.71
CA ASP A 65 24.20 -27.65 24.53
C ASP A 65 23.03 -28.11 23.63
N ARG A 66 23.01 -29.41 23.36
CA ARG A 66 21.99 -30.03 22.51
C ARG A 66 20.62 -30.07 23.18
N GLU A 67 20.56 -30.29 24.49
CA GLU A 67 19.30 -30.41 25.22
C GLU A 67 18.58 -29.06 25.28
N LEU A 68 19.31 -28.00 25.62
CA LEU A 68 18.81 -26.62 25.58
C LEU A 68 18.33 -26.24 24.18
N TRP A 69 19.06 -26.60 23.12
CA TRP A 69 18.63 -26.30 21.77
C TRP A 69 17.35 -27.03 21.37
N LEU A 70 17.20 -28.29 21.76
CA LEU A 70 15.97 -29.04 21.51
C LEU A 70 14.79 -28.46 22.29
N SER A 71 14.97 -28.01 23.53
CA SER A 71 13.90 -27.38 24.30
C SER A 71 13.44 -26.06 23.68
N LEU A 72 14.37 -25.21 23.22
CA LEU A 72 14.04 -23.95 22.54
C LEU A 72 13.28 -24.18 21.22
N LYS A 73 13.65 -25.23 20.46
CA LYS A 73 12.90 -25.60 19.25
C LYS A 73 11.50 -26.11 19.57
N ALA A 74 11.33 -26.87 20.65
CA ALA A 74 10.03 -27.36 21.08
C ALA A 74 9.13 -26.18 21.50
N GLU A 75 9.64 -25.25 22.30
CA GLU A 75 8.93 -24.02 22.69
C GLU A 75 8.51 -23.19 21.45
N ALA A 76 9.41 -23.01 20.49
CA ALA A 76 9.09 -22.27 19.26
C ALA A 76 8.04 -22.97 18.39
N ALA A 77 8.01 -24.30 18.36
CA ALA A 77 6.99 -25.06 17.65
C ALA A 77 5.63 -24.94 18.35
N GLU A 78 5.58 -25.07 19.69
CA GLU A 78 4.36 -24.94 20.49
C GLU A 78 3.73 -23.55 20.35
N ARG A 79 4.55 -22.49 20.40
CA ARG A 79 4.10 -21.11 20.17
C ARG A 79 3.45 -20.92 18.81
N HIS A 80 4.07 -21.49 17.76
CA HIS A 80 3.54 -21.44 16.41
C HIS A 80 2.21 -22.20 16.28
N GLU A 81 2.12 -23.40 16.85
CA GLU A 81 0.88 -24.19 16.86
C GLU A 81 -0.26 -23.45 17.56
N LYS A 82 0.02 -22.85 18.72
CA LYS A 82 -0.96 -22.04 19.45
C LYS A 82 -1.40 -20.79 18.68
N ALA A 83 -0.49 -20.15 17.94
CA ALA A 83 -0.84 -18.99 17.13
C ALA A 83 -1.74 -19.36 15.92
N LEU A 84 -1.57 -20.57 15.36
CA LEU A 84 -2.43 -21.08 14.28
C LEU A 84 -3.88 -21.38 14.73
N GLU A 85 -4.14 -21.48 16.03
CA GLU A 85 -5.50 -21.59 16.57
C GLU A 85 -6.29 -20.27 16.49
N GLN A 86 -5.60 -19.15 16.30
CA GLN A 86 -6.22 -17.84 16.19
C GLN A 86 -6.64 -17.54 14.75
N PRO A 87 -7.71 -16.74 14.53
CA PRO A 87 -8.07 -16.30 13.19
C PRO A 87 -6.92 -15.53 12.53
N LEU A 88 -6.59 -15.89 11.29
CA LEU A 88 -5.62 -15.18 10.46
C LEU A 88 -6.33 -14.20 9.52
N PRO A 89 -5.65 -13.10 9.12
CA PRO A 89 -6.17 -12.25 8.06
C PRO A 89 -6.32 -13.02 6.75
N LYS A 90 -7.18 -12.50 5.87
CA LYS A 90 -7.15 -12.89 4.47
C LYS A 90 -5.90 -12.32 3.82
N PHE A 91 -5.10 -13.19 3.21
CA PHE A 91 -3.90 -12.78 2.48
C PHE A 91 -4.19 -12.72 0.98
N TYR A 92 -3.77 -11.63 0.36
CA TYR A 92 -3.86 -11.39 -1.06
C TYR A 92 -2.45 -11.10 -1.61
N ALA A 93 -2.02 -11.91 -2.55
CA ALA A 93 -0.70 -11.86 -3.16
C ALA A 93 -0.86 -11.88 -4.68
N TYR A 94 -0.71 -10.72 -5.30
CA TYR A 94 -0.89 -10.57 -6.75
C TYR A 94 0.40 -10.15 -7.42
N ASP A 95 0.58 -10.58 -8.65
CA ASP A 95 1.64 -10.07 -9.52
C ASP A 95 1.20 -10.15 -10.98
N ALA A 96 1.73 -9.27 -11.82
CA ALA A 96 1.46 -9.30 -13.26
C ALA A 96 2.29 -10.37 -13.98
N ASP A 97 3.34 -10.88 -13.34
CA ASP A 97 4.21 -11.94 -13.88
C ASP A 97 3.82 -13.31 -13.32
N TRP A 98 3.39 -14.22 -14.20
CA TRP A 98 3.03 -15.59 -13.83
C TRP A 98 4.20 -16.35 -13.17
N GLU A 99 5.46 -16.06 -13.54
CA GLU A 99 6.64 -16.68 -12.93
C GLU A 99 6.78 -16.26 -11.47
N ALA A 100 6.47 -14.99 -11.16
CA ALA A 100 6.47 -14.47 -9.80
C ALA A 100 5.36 -15.13 -8.95
N VAL A 101 4.15 -15.24 -9.50
CA VAL A 101 3.02 -15.93 -8.83
C VAL A 101 3.37 -17.39 -8.52
N LYS A 102 4.01 -18.09 -9.47
CA LYS A 102 4.49 -19.46 -9.24
C LYS A 102 5.55 -19.52 -8.14
N ALA A 103 6.55 -18.63 -8.19
CA ALA A 103 7.61 -18.55 -7.18
C ALA A 103 7.04 -18.24 -5.79
N THR A 104 6.04 -17.36 -5.69
CA THR A 104 5.33 -17.07 -4.43
C THR A 104 4.71 -18.33 -3.82
N ARG A 105 4.01 -19.15 -4.62
CA ARG A 105 3.43 -20.42 -4.14
C ARG A 105 4.52 -21.39 -3.65
N GLU A 106 5.57 -21.59 -4.44
CA GLU A 106 6.68 -22.48 -4.09
C GLU A 106 7.39 -22.03 -2.80
N ASN A 107 7.61 -20.73 -2.63
CA ASN A 107 8.25 -20.17 -1.44
C ASN A 107 7.36 -20.26 -0.18
N ILE A 108 6.05 -20.08 -0.30
CA ILE A 108 5.10 -20.27 0.81
C ILE A 108 5.12 -21.73 1.28
N ILE A 109 5.15 -22.69 0.36
CA ILE A 109 5.30 -24.11 0.68
C ILE A 109 6.65 -24.36 1.37
N ALA A 110 7.75 -23.85 0.81
CA ALA A 110 9.09 -23.99 1.37
C ALA A 110 9.24 -23.37 2.77
N ALA A 111 8.48 -22.30 3.07
CA ALA A 111 8.42 -21.67 4.39
C ALA A 111 7.62 -22.51 5.42
N GLY A 112 6.90 -23.53 4.97
CA GLY A 112 6.13 -24.45 5.80
C GLY A 112 4.65 -24.08 5.94
N PHE A 113 4.12 -23.25 5.04
CA PHE A 113 2.72 -22.79 5.06
C PHE A 113 1.84 -23.49 4.01
N GLU A 114 2.23 -24.69 3.55
CA GLU A 114 1.47 -25.47 2.56
C GLU A 114 -0.01 -25.66 2.96
N LYS A 115 -0.28 -25.91 4.25
CA LYS A 115 -1.65 -26.09 4.76
C LYS A 115 -2.52 -24.84 4.67
N LEU A 116 -1.91 -23.65 4.66
CA LEU A 116 -2.60 -22.37 4.54
C LEU A 116 -2.73 -21.90 3.08
N LEU A 117 -2.15 -22.63 2.11
CA LEU A 117 -2.11 -22.18 0.73
C LEU A 117 -3.51 -21.98 0.13
N GLY A 118 -4.49 -22.77 0.56
CA GLY A 118 -5.90 -22.63 0.16
C GLY A 118 -6.59 -21.37 0.71
N ASP A 119 -6.05 -20.78 1.78
CA ASP A 119 -6.59 -19.58 2.43
C ASP A 119 -5.91 -18.29 1.94
N ILE A 120 -4.86 -18.40 1.13
CA ILE A 120 -4.11 -17.29 0.56
C ILE A 120 -4.53 -17.13 -0.91
N GLN A 121 -5.04 -15.96 -1.28
CA GLN A 121 -5.36 -15.65 -2.67
C GLN A 121 -4.09 -15.24 -3.42
N ILE A 122 -3.53 -16.19 -4.17
CA ILE A 122 -2.32 -15.99 -4.99
C ILE A 122 -2.74 -16.05 -6.45
N GLU A 123 -2.68 -14.94 -7.18
CA GLU A 123 -3.22 -14.84 -8.56
C GLU A 123 -2.35 -13.95 -9.46
N GLU A 124 -2.35 -14.24 -10.76
CA GLU A 124 -1.78 -13.37 -11.78
C GLU A 124 -2.76 -12.24 -12.06
N ARG A 125 -2.42 -11.01 -11.66
CA ARG A 125 -3.24 -9.82 -11.85
C ARG A 125 -2.36 -8.60 -12.08
N THR A 126 -2.83 -7.71 -12.95
CA THR A 126 -2.25 -6.37 -13.07
C THR A 126 -2.89 -5.42 -12.05
N LEU A 127 -2.26 -4.28 -11.77
CA LEU A 127 -2.87 -3.24 -10.93
C LEU A 127 -4.21 -2.71 -11.48
N ALA A 128 -4.46 -2.86 -12.77
CA ALA A 128 -5.74 -2.45 -13.38
C ALA A 128 -6.90 -3.43 -13.09
N ASP A 129 -6.61 -4.63 -12.58
CA ASP A 129 -7.58 -5.72 -12.36
C ASP A 129 -7.67 -6.12 -10.89
N TRP A 130 -7.94 -5.14 -10.02
CA TRP A 130 -8.17 -5.38 -8.60
C TRP A 130 -9.58 -5.95 -8.38
N PRO A 131 -9.71 -7.09 -7.69
CA PRO A 131 -11.02 -7.62 -7.32
C PRO A 131 -11.67 -6.78 -6.23
N ASP A 132 -12.94 -7.06 -5.94
CA ASP A 132 -13.55 -6.59 -4.71
C ASP A 132 -12.97 -7.38 -3.52
N PHE A 133 -12.17 -6.70 -2.71
CA PHE A 133 -11.57 -7.27 -1.50
C PHE A 133 -12.59 -7.45 -0.36
N GLY A 134 -13.80 -6.90 -0.49
CA GLY A 134 -14.78 -6.84 0.58
C GLY A 134 -14.20 -6.16 1.82
N ALA A 135 -13.42 -5.09 1.62
CA ALA A 135 -12.67 -4.37 2.65
C ALA A 135 -13.54 -3.40 3.47
N GLU A 136 -14.82 -3.24 3.11
CA GLU A 136 -15.74 -2.38 3.85
C GLU A 136 -15.83 -2.83 5.32
N ASN A 137 -15.64 -1.88 6.24
CA ASN A 137 -15.61 -2.10 7.69
C ASN A 137 -14.53 -3.07 8.19
N LYS A 138 -13.50 -3.38 7.37
CA LYS A 138 -12.37 -4.21 7.77
C LYS A 138 -11.11 -3.38 7.96
N THR A 139 -10.25 -3.87 8.84
CA THR A 139 -8.87 -3.39 8.94
C THR A 139 -7.99 -4.07 7.90
N ALA A 140 -7.21 -3.29 7.16
CA ALA A 140 -6.31 -3.79 6.14
C ALA A 140 -4.90 -3.22 6.35
N PHE A 141 -3.92 -4.05 6.02
CA PHE A 141 -2.52 -3.66 5.95
C PHE A 141 -2.00 -3.96 4.55
N ILE A 142 -1.48 -2.92 3.89
CA ILE A 142 -0.96 -3.03 2.53
C ILE A 142 0.55 -2.88 2.57
N VAL A 143 1.28 -3.83 2.00
CA VAL A 143 2.73 -3.76 1.89
C VAL A 143 3.15 -4.26 0.53
N THR A 144 4.04 -3.54 -0.15
CA THR A 144 4.46 -3.95 -1.48
C THR A 144 5.79 -3.35 -1.88
N ASN A 145 6.51 -4.10 -2.71
CA ASN A 145 7.72 -3.66 -3.35
C ASN A 145 7.50 -3.53 -4.87
N PRO A 146 6.97 -2.39 -5.34
CA PRO A 146 6.80 -2.14 -6.77
C PRO A 146 8.14 -2.24 -7.51
N PRO A 147 8.13 -2.57 -8.81
CA PRO A 147 9.35 -2.65 -9.61
C PRO A 147 10.12 -1.32 -9.61
N TYR A 148 11.46 -1.41 -9.58
CA TYR A 148 12.33 -0.23 -9.40
C TYR A 148 12.62 0.53 -10.71
N GLY A 149 12.20 -0.01 -11.86
CA GLY A 149 12.25 0.68 -13.15
C GLY A 149 13.65 1.08 -13.62
N GLU A 150 14.64 0.20 -13.46
CA GLU A 150 16.05 0.47 -13.83
C GLU A 150 16.31 0.57 -15.34
N ARG A 151 15.32 0.40 -16.22
CA ARG A 151 15.52 0.63 -17.66
C ARG A 151 15.57 2.14 -17.93
N LEU A 152 16.73 2.59 -18.39
CA LEU A 152 17.16 3.98 -18.70
C LEU A 152 16.24 4.83 -19.61
N GLY A 153 15.06 4.33 -20.01
CA GLY A 153 14.09 5.06 -20.85
C GLY A 153 12.79 5.51 -20.17
N ASP A 154 12.52 5.13 -18.91
CA ASP A 154 11.13 5.05 -18.42
C ASP A 154 10.80 5.84 -17.14
N LYS A 155 11.50 6.96 -16.89
CA LYS A 155 11.27 7.79 -15.68
C LYS A 155 9.82 8.28 -15.53
N ALA A 156 9.13 8.59 -16.63
CA ALA A 156 7.75 9.05 -16.63
C ALA A 156 6.74 7.93 -16.32
N SER A 157 6.99 6.73 -16.83
CA SER A 157 6.18 5.52 -16.58
C SER A 157 6.25 5.10 -15.11
N ASN A 158 7.44 5.18 -14.50
CA ASN A 158 7.60 4.80 -13.10
C ASN A 158 6.81 5.72 -12.15
N ARG A 159 6.82 7.04 -12.36
CA ARG A 159 5.95 7.94 -11.56
C ARG A 159 4.46 7.65 -11.75
N SER A 160 4.07 7.27 -12.96
CA SER A 160 2.67 6.94 -13.29
C SER A 160 2.21 5.67 -12.57
N LEU A 161 3.09 4.68 -12.41
CA LEU A 161 2.84 3.48 -11.61
C LEU A 161 2.50 3.83 -10.15
N TYR A 162 3.34 4.63 -9.49
CA TYR A 162 3.10 5.00 -8.07
C TYR A 162 1.86 5.89 -7.89
N LEU A 163 1.57 6.77 -8.86
CA LEU A 163 0.31 7.52 -8.87
C LEU A 163 -0.90 6.61 -9.04
N GLY A 164 -0.85 5.66 -9.97
CA GLY A 164 -1.91 4.68 -10.19
C GLY A 164 -2.13 3.82 -8.94
N LEU A 165 -1.05 3.32 -8.33
CA LEU A 165 -1.09 2.61 -7.07
C LEU A 165 -1.72 3.48 -5.97
N SER A 166 -1.30 4.73 -5.83
CA SER A 166 -1.88 5.65 -4.85
C SER A 166 -3.37 5.87 -5.08
N ALA A 167 -3.84 5.94 -6.33
CA ALA A 167 -5.26 6.09 -6.65
C ALA A 167 -6.05 4.81 -6.29
N LEU A 168 -5.51 3.63 -6.61
CA LEU A 168 -6.12 2.35 -6.26
C LEU A 168 -6.22 2.16 -4.74
N LEU A 169 -5.18 2.55 -3.99
CA LEU A 169 -5.20 2.52 -2.53
C LEU A 169 -6.25 3.48 -1.97
N GLN A 170 -6.29 4.72 -2.44
CA GLN A 170 -7.28 5.72 -2.00
C GLN A 170 -8.73 5.26 -2.23
N LYS A 171 -8.97 4.54 -3.35
CA LYS A 171 -10.29 4.02 -3.72
C LYS A 171 -10.70 2.78 -2.91
N ASN A 172 -9.80 1.80 -2.78
CA ASN A 172 -10.16 0.48 -2.24
C ASN A 172 -9.80 0.30 -0.76
N PHE A 173 -8.83 1.06 -0.25
CA PHE A 173 -8.33 0.97 1.12
C PHE A 173 -8.19 2.36 1.78
N PRO A 174 -9.23 3.23 1.72
CA PRO A 174 -9.19 4.51 2.41
C PRO A 174 -9.04 4.30 3.93
N ASN A 175 -8.25 5.15 4.58
CA ASN A 175 -7.96 5.12 6.02
C ASN A 175 -7.24 3.85 6.52
N GLN A 176 -6.75 3.01 5.63
CA GLN A 176 -5.97 1.82 5.98
C GLN A 176 -4.48 2.15 6.01
N TYR A 177 -3.69 1.32 6.70
CA TYR A 177 -2.26 1.59 6.82
C TYR A 177 -1.46 0.87 5.73
N ALA A 178 -0.51 1.57 5.15
CA ALA A 178 0.32 1.04 4.08
C ALA A 178 1.82 1.25 4.32
N ALA A 179 2.63 0.34 3.78
CA ALA A 179 4.08 0.41 3.70
C ALA A 179 4.54 0.14 2.27
N ILE A 180 4.89 1.17 1.52
CA ILE A 180 5.23 1.05 0.09
C ILE A 180 6.72 1.34 -0.09
N ILE A 181 7.41 0.41 -0.74
CA ILE A 181 8.85 0.51 -1.01
C ILE A 181 9.05 1.24 -2.35
N ALA A 182 10.15 1.98 -2.47
CA ALA A 182 10.54 2.69 -3.67
C ALA A 182 12.06 2.76 -3.82
N ALA A 183 12.56 2.86 -5.04
CA ALA A 183 14.00 3.06 -5.30
C ALA A 183 14.41 4.53 -5.19
N GLN A 184 13.46 5.46 -5.38
CA GLN A 184 13.69 6.90 -5.37
C GLN A 184 12.67 7.58 -4.45
N ILE A 185 13.08 8.66 -3.78
CA ILE A 185 12.21 9.36 -2.82
C ILE A 185 11.01 10.00 -3.51
N GLU A 186 11.19 10.45 -4.76
CA GLU A 186 10.15 11.08 -5.57
C GLU A 186 9.01 10.11 -5.94
N GLN A 187 9.31 8.81 -6.02
CA GLN A 187 8.30 7.76 -6.22
C GLN A 187 7.47 7.55 -4.95
N ALA A 188 8.13 7.56 -3.78
CA ALA A 188 7.46 7.48 -2.51
C ALA A 188 6.57 8.73 -2.25
N ASP A 189 7.05 9.92 -2.58
CA ASP A 189 6.39 11.18 -2.26
C ASP A 189 5.04 11.41 -2.97
N VAL A 190 4.77 10.71 -4.09
CA VAL A 190 3.45 10.81 -4.75
C VAL A 190 2.35 10.04 -4.03
N LEU A 191 2.69 9.16 -3.08
CA LEU A 191 1.72 8.38 -2.32
C LEU A 191 0.95 9.31 -1.37
N ALA A 192 -0.37 9.35 -1.56
CA ALA A 192 -1.27 10.22 -0.82
C ALA A 192 -1.56 9.66 0.59
N PHE A 193 -0.57 9.73 1.48
CA PHE A 193 -0.70 9.32 2.87
C PHE A 193 -0.91 10.51 3.82
N GLU A 194 -1.62 10.26 4.90
CA GLU A 194 -1.71 11.11 6.07
C GLU A 194 -0.57 10.78 7.03
N ALA A 195 0.03 11.84 7.61
CA ALA A 195 1.21 11.77 8.47
C ALA A 195 2.31 10.81 7.93
N PRO A 196 2.78 10.98 6.68
CA PRO A 196 3.72 10.04 6.08
C PRO A 196 5.06 10.02 6.83
N GLU A 197 5.54 8.83 7.14
CA GLU A 197 6.92 8.59 7.58
C GLU A 197 7.69 7.95 6.44
N THR A 198 8.91 8.41 6.15
CA THR A 198 9.77 7.80 5.13
C THR A 198 11.07 7.32 5.78
N LEU A 199 11.37 6.03 5.64
CA LEU A 199 12.59 5.43 6.12
C LEU A 199 13.49 5.08 4.93
N ARG A 200 14.74 5.54 4.96
CA ARG A 200 15.76 5.15 3.99
C ARG A 200 16.52 3.93 4.48
N LEU A 201 16.56 2.87 3.67
CA LEU A 201 17.23 1.60 3.96
C LEU A 201 18.17 1.22 2.81
N MET A 202 18.96 0.16 3.01
CA MET A 202 19.83 -0.41 1.98
C MET A 202 19.41 -1.84 1.66
N ASN A 203 18.92 -2.10 0.46
CA ASN A 203 18.75 -3.46 -0.05
C ASN A 203 20.04 -3.90 -0.76
N GLY A 204 20.96 -4.48 0.01
CA GLY A 204 22.32 -4.74 -0.47
C GLY A 204 23.05 -3.41 -0.73
N LYS A 205 23.43 -3.14 -1.98
CA LYS A 205 24.08 -1.88 -2.37
C LYS A 205 23.08 -0.81 -2.86
N LEU A 206 21.82 -1.18 -3.04
CA LEU A 206 20.78 -0.29 -3.56
C LEU A 206 20.11 0.46 -2.40
N PRO A 207 20.15 1.80 -2.36
CA PRO A 207 19.31 2.54 -1.43
C PRO A 207 17.84 2.39 -1.83
N ILE A 208 16.99 2.14 -0.84
CA ILE A 208 15.53 2.08 -0.99
C ILE A 208 14.88 3.03 0.02
N TYR A 209 13.66 3.43 -0.27
CA TYR A 209 12.83 4.27 0.57
C TYR A 209 11.55 3.52 0.88
N VAL A 210 11.17 3.45 2.15
CA VAL A 210 9.91 2.85 2.56
C VAL A 210 9.04 3.95 3.11
N ARG A 211 7.91 4.20 2.45
CA ARG A 211 6.93 5.18 2.91
C ARG A 211 5.81 4.48 3.64
N PHE A 212 5.64 4.87 4.89
CA PHE A 212 4.58 4.42 5.77
C PHE A 212 3.54 5.51 5.93
N GLY A 213 2.29 5.12 6.14
CA GLY A 213 1.25 6.07 6.55
C GLY A 213 -0.14 5.51 6.35
N THR A 214 -1.11 6.31 6.78
CA THR A 214 -2.52 6.02 6.56
C THR A 214 -2.92 6.53 5.18
N VAL A 215 -3.49 5.66 4.35
CA VAL A 215 -3.97 5.99 3.01
C VAL A 215 -5.08 7.04 3.13
N LYS A 216 -4.93 8.19 2.45
CA LYS A 216 -6.00 9.18 2.39
C LYS A 216 -7.20 8.61 1.64
N PRO A 217 -8.43 9.04 1.93
CA PRO A 217 -9.55 8.72 1.06
C PRO A 217 -9.35 9.36 -0.31
N GLU A 218 -9.92 8.74 -1.35
CA GLU A 218 -10.01 9.36 -2.67
C GLU A 218 -10.61 10.76 -2.54
N LYS A 219 -9.91 11.75 -3.11
CA LYS A 219 -10.45 13.10 -3.17
C LYS A 219 -11.72 13.04 -4.01
N VAL A 220 -12.87 13.25 -3.39
CA VAL A 220 -14.12 13.52 -4.10
C VAL A 220 -13.95 14.85 -4.82
N THR A 221 -13.45 14.80 -6.05
CA THR A 221 -13.45 15.95 -6.95
C THR A 221 -14.90 16.18 -7.36
N GLN A 222 -15.46 17.25 -6.85
CA GLN A 222 -16.74 17.79 -7.31
C GLN A 222 -16.47 19.08 -8.08
N PRO A 223 -17.30 19.40 -9.09
CA PRO A 223 -17.23 20.68 -9.78
C PRO A 223 -17.08 21.84 -8.78
N PHE A 224 -16.25 22.83 -9.11
CA PHE A 224 -16.00 23.99 -8.23
C PHE A 224 -17.29 24.61 -7.69
N LEU A 225 -18.33 24.69 -8.53
CA LEU A 225 -19.63 25.27 -8.18
C LEU A 225 -20.52 24.36 -7.32
N ALA A 226 -20.22 23.07 -7.16
CA ALA A 226 -21.05 22.12 -6.41
C ALA A 226 -21.27 22.57 -4.96
N ASN A 227 -20.17 22.93 -4.27
CA ASN A 227 -20.20 23.44 -2.90
C ASN A 227 -20.24 24.95 -2.80
N TRP A 228 -20.12 25.67 -3.91
CA TRP A 228 -20.14 27.12 -3.90
C TRP A 228 -21.50 27.63 -3.42
N GLN A 229 -21.48 28.67 -2.60
CA GLN A 229 -22.66 29.41 -2.14
C GLN A 229 -22.41 30.90 -2.35
N ALA A 230 -23.44 31.63 -2.73
CA ALA A 230 -23.36 33.09 -2.81
C ALA A 230 -23.05 33.64 -1.42
N GLN A 231 -22.05 34.52 -1.36
CA GLN A 231 -21.68 35.23 -0.14
C GLN A 231 -21.97 36.72 -0.34
N PRO A 232 -22.41 37.45 0.70
CA PRO A 232 -22.46 38.91 0.63
C PRO A 232 -21.04 39.43 0.38
N VAL A 233 -20.85 40.16 -0.72
CA VAL A 233 -19.58 40.81 -1.05
C VAL A 233 -19.90 42.30 -1.18
N GLU A 234 -19.30 43.12 -0.33
CA GLU A 234 -19.36 44.58 -0.41
C GLU A 234 -18.03 45.11 -0.94
N MET A 235 -18.07 45.75 -2.11
CA MET A 235 -16.89 46.33 -2.76
C MET A 235 -17.25 47.67 -3.39
N GLU A 236 -16.71 48.75 -2.83
CA GLU A 236 -17.06 50.14 -3.17
C GLU A 236 -16.90 50.48 -4.67
N GLU A 237 -15.84 49.96 -5.31
CA GLU A 237 -15.52 50.23 -6.71
C GLU A 237 -15.92 49.09 -7.67
N ALA A 238 -16.33 47.92 -7.17
CA ALA A 238 -16.51 46.71 -8.00
C ALA A 238 -17.80 45.93 -7.69
N GLN A 239 -18.79 46.59 -7.06
CA GLN A 239 -20.02 45.93 -6.64
C GLN A 239 -20.77 45.28 -7.81
N ASP A 240 -20.82 45.94 -8.96
CA ASP A 240 -21.50 45.42 -10.15
C ASP A 240 -20.79 44.19 -10.73
N PHE A 241 -19.46 44.19 -10.72
CA PHE A 241 -18.66 43.02 -11.09
C PHE A 241 -18.90 41.85 -10.13
N ALA A 242 -18.87 42.10 -8.82
CA ALA A 242 -19.13 41.07 -7.81
C ALA A 242 -20.55 40.46 -7.98
N ASN A 243 -21.56 41.31 -8.15
CA ASN A 243 -22.94 40.89 -8.41
C ASN A 243 -23.04 40.06 -9.70
N ARG A 244 -22.37 40.50 -10.78
CA ARG A 244 -22.37 39.80 -12.07
C ARG A 244 -21.71 38.43 -11.98
N LEU A 245 -20.55 38.34 -11.33
CA LEU A 245 -19.83 37.09 -11.13
C LEU A 245 -20.68 36.09 -10.33
N GLN A 246 -21.30 36.52 -9.22
CA GLN A 246 -22.19 35.65 -8.43
C GLN A 246 -23.41 35.17 -9.22
N LYS A 247 -23.98 36.04 -10.07
CA LYS A 247 -25.09 35.68 -10.96
C LYS A 247 -24.68 34.60 -11.96
N ASN A 248 -23.51 34.74 -12.59
CA ASN A 248 -22.97 33.75 -13.52
C ASN A 248 -22.70 32.42 -12.82
N MET A 249 -22.07 32.45 -11.63
CA MET A 249 -21.82 31.26 -10.82
C MET A 249 -23.12 30.54 -10.43
N THR A 250 -24.17 31.29 -10.07
CA THR A 250 -25.49 30.72 -9.73
C THR A 250 -26.14 30.05 -10.94
N ALA A 251 -26.11 30.71 -12.10
CA ALA A 251 -26.69 30.18 -13.34
C ALA A 251 -25.96 28.92 -13.82
N LEU A 252 -24.64 28.90 -13.73
CA LEU A 252 -23.80 27.78 -14.18
C LEU A 252 -23.81 26.62 -13.19
N LYS A 253 -24.09 26.83 -11.90
CA LYS A 253 -23.97 25.81 -10.85
C LYS A 253 -24.72 24.53 -11.17
N LYS A 254 -26.01 24.61 -11.54
CA LYS A 254 -26.84 23.42 -11.80
C LYS A 254 -26.28 22.60 -12.97
N TRP A 255 -25.94 23.26 -14.06
CA TRP A 255 -25.36 22.63 -15.25
C TRP A 255 -23.97 22.05 -14.96
N ALA A 256 -23.07 22.85 -14.37
CA ALA A 256 -21.71 22.43 -14.05
C ALA A 256 -21.68 21.24 -13.09
N THR A 257 -22.57 21.22 -12.09
CA THR A 257 -22.68 20.10 -11.14
C THR A 257 -23.24 18.85 -11.81
N LYS A 258 -24.30 19.00 -12.63
CA LYS A 258 -24.95 17.87 -13.30
C LYS A 258 -24.05 17.21 -14.35
N GLU A 259 -23.35 18.02 -15.14
CA GLU A 259 -22.51 17.56 -16.25
C GLU A 259 -21.03 17.38 -15.84
N ASN A 260 -20.71 17.44 -14.54
CA ASN A 260 -19.35 17.30 -14.00
C ASN A 260 -18.30 18.22 -14.68
N ILE A 261 -18.59 19.51 -14.77
CA ILE A 261 -17.72 20.50 -15.40
C ILE A 261 -16.74 21.09 -14.38
N TYR A 262 -15.44 20.80 -14.56
CA TYR A 262 -14.37 21.24 -13.66
C TYR A 262 -13.66 22.52 -14.13
N CYS A 263 -13.71 22.83 -15.42
CA CYS A 263 -13.13 24.03 -16.02
C CYS A 263 -14.24 24.90 -16.58
N LEU A 264 -14.39 26.10 -16.04
CA LEU A 264 -15.50 27.00 -16.33
C LEU A 264 -14.96 28.39 -16.63
N ARG A 265 -15.55 29.05 -17.61
CA ARG A 265 -15.43 30.50 -17.76
C ARG A 265 -16.58 31.14 -16.97
N LEU A 266 -16.25 31.78 -15.85
CA LEU A 266 -17.25 32.40 -14.96
C LEU A 266 -17.59 33.85 -15.34
N TYR A 267 -16.72 34.50 -16.11
CA TYR A 267 -16.88 35.87 -16.58
C TYR A 267 -16.22 35.98 -17.96
N ASP A 268 -16.87 36.68 -18.89
CA ASP A 268 -16.37 36.85 -20.26
C ASP A 268 -16.57 38.29 -20.74
N ALA A 269 -16.01 39.26 -19.99
CA ALA A 269 -16.17 40.69 -20.25
C ALA A 269 -17.64 41.12 -20.33
N ASP A 270 -18.45 40.57 -19.41
CA ASP A 270 -19.89 40.78 -19.35
C ASP A 270 -20.30 42.24 -19.10
N LEU A 271 -19.40 43.05 -18.55
CA LEU A 271 -19.58 44.47 -18.25
C LEU A 271 -18.56 45.28 -19.10
N PRO A 272 -18.98 46.32 -19.83
CA PRO A 272 -18.08 47.11 -20.68
C PRO A 272 -16.95 47.81 -19.93
N ASP A 273 -17.20 48.11 -18.65
CA ASP A 273 -16.31 48.90 -17.80
C ASP A 273 -15.41 48.02 -16.89
N PHE A 274 -15.43 46.68 -17.05
CA PHE A 274 -14.64 45.70 -16.26
C PHE A 274 -14.02 44.56 -17.10
#